data_AF-A0A6C0CHP4-F1
#
_entry.id   AF-A0A6C0CHP4-F1
#
_cell.length_a   1.000
_cell.length_b   1.000
_cell.length_c   1.000
_cell.angle_alpha   90.00
_cell.angle_beta   90.00
_cell.angle_gamma   90.00
#
_symmetry.space_group_name_H-M   'P 1'
#
loop_
_entity.id
_entity.type
_entity.pdbx_description
1 polymer ?
#
loop_
_entity_poly.entity_id
_entity_poly.type
_entity_poly.pdbx_seq_one_letter_code
_entity_poly.pdbx_strand_id
1 'polypeptide(L)'
;MAEVFEILDKVLYSRNCPLGVEDVYEKEYFEKNPAATGDEDEFEDNKPPSIHKMEEEEQLEWAYKVLKVNEANPKHGDVIWIGGDDYRNNGIHFWDAKNNKIIPMETKIADYGHVPKMFAVGKGEGEFSSRHWDGISYYNNLEPYWSSKTKQWFYPSNGEHEPDTDSE
;
A
#
# COMPACT_ATOMS: atom_id res chain seq x y z
N MET A 1 -11.60 -7.20 -7.32
CA MET A 1 -11.18 -7.03 -5.91
C MET A 1 -9.71 -6.69 -5.97
N ALA A 2 -9.27 -5.71 -5.18
CA ALA A 2 -7.87 -5.35 -5.08
C ALA A 2 -7.06 -6.56 -4.61
N GLU A 3 -5.88 -6.74 -5.19
CA GLU A 3 -4.91 -7.67 -4.64
C GLU A 3 -4.14 -7.01 -3.50
N VAL A 4 -3.65 -7.81 -2.57
CA VAL A 4 -2.89 -7.35 -1.41
C VAL A 4 -1.46 -7.84 -1.54
N PHE A 5 -0.50 -6.94 -1.36
CA PHE A 5 0.92 -7.19 -1.36
C PHE A 5 1.45 -6.89 0.05
N GLU A 6 1.66 -7.96 0.82
CA GLU A 6 2.07 -7.88 2.22
C GLU A 6 3.59 -7.73 2.32
N ILE A 7 4.06 -6.63 2.90
CA ILE A 7 5.46 -6.32 3.15
C ILE A 7 5.71 -6.51 4.65
N LEU A 8 6.25 -7.68 5.01
CA LEU A 8 6.46 -8.12 6.39
C LEU A 8 7.94 -8.39 6.66
N ASP A 9 8.33 -8.49 7.94
CA ASP A 9 9.69 -8.86 8.36
C ASP A 9 10.08 -10.25 7.84
N LYS A 10 9.27 -11.26 8.19
CA LYS A 10 9.36 -12.63 7.70
C LYS A 10 8.02 -13.05 7.14
N VAL A 11 8.04 -13.80 6.04
CA VAL A 11 6.81 -14.31 5.44
C VAL A 11 6.35 -15.55 6.18
N LEU A 12 5.09 -15.56 6.61
CA LEU A 12 4.44 -16.79 7.05
C LEU A 12 3.69 -17.44 5.90
N TYR A 13 2.89 -16.73 5.08
CA TYR A 13 2.24 -17.25 3.86
C TYR A 13 1.70 -16.10 2.97
N SER A 14 2.56 -15.23 2.42
CA SER A 14 2.13 -14.16 1.50
C SER A 14 2.13 -14.65 0.05
N ARG A 15 1.00 -14.52 -0.64
CA ARG A 15 0.82 -15.01 -2.02
C ARG A 15 1.57 -14.16 -3.05
N ASN A 16 1.61 -12.85 -2.83
CA ASN A 16 2.10 -11.89 -3.81
C ASN A 16 3.52 -11.36 -3.49
N CYS A 17 3.95 -11.47 -2.24
CA CYS A 17 5.31 -11.15 -1.79
C CYS A 17 5.84 -12.30 -0.92
N PRO A 18 6.25 -13.45 -1.52
CA PRO A 18 6.75 -14.60 -0.76
C PRO A 18 8.06 -14.37 -0.01
N LEU A 19 8.80 -13.30 -0.31
CA LEU A 19 10.01 -12.87 0.40
C LEU A 19 9.72 -11.57 1.18
N GLY A 20 10.12 -11.56 2.46
CA GLY A 20 9.97 -10.42 3.37
C GLY A 20 11.22 -9.54 3.40
N VAL A 21 11.24 -8.57 4.30
CA VAL A 21 12.37 -7.63 4.48
C VAL A 21 13.66 -8.39 4.80
N GLU A 22 13.59 -9.40 5.67
CA GLU A 22 14.77 -10.18 6.05
C GLU A 22 15.32 -11.00 4.90
N ASP A 23 14.45 -11.67 4.13
CA ASP A 23 14.86 -12.48 2.97
C ASP A 23 15.51 -11.61 1.88
N VAL A 24 14.95 -10.43 1.65
CA VAL A 24 15.47 -9.44 0.70
C VAL A 24 16.83 -8.92 1.17
N TYR A 25 16.96 -8.63 2.45
CA TYR A 25 18.22 -8.20 3.04
C TYR A 25 19.31 -9.26 2.91
N GLU A 26 18.99 -10.51 3.26
CA GLU A 26 19.90 -11.64 3.15
C GLU A 26 20.46 -11.78 1.73
N LYS A 27 19.55 -11.73 0.74
CA LYS A 27 19.92 -11.77 -0.68
C LYS A 27 20.85 -10.61 -1.07
N GLU A 28 20.50 -9.37 -0.72
CA GLU A 28 21.35 -8.21 -1.01
C GLU A 28 22.71 -8.29 -0.30
N TYR A 29 22.76 -8.81 0.92
CA TYR A 29 23.97 -8.93 1.71
C TYR A 29 24.96 -9.91 1.07
N PHE A 30 24.51 -11.10 0.68
CA PHE A 30 25.37 -12.09 0.03
C PHE A 30 25.75 -11.71 -1.41
N GLU A 31 24.89 -10.97 -2.13
CA GLU A 31 25.25 -10.40 -3.43
C GLU A 31 26.40 -9.37 -3.30
N LYS A 32 26.40 -8.57 -2.23
CA LYS A 32 27.45 -7.57 -1.96
C LYS A 32 28.71 -8.17 -1.32
N ASN A 33 28.57 -9.27 -0.59
CA ASN A 33 29.65 -9.94 0.14
C ASN A 33 29.79 -11.42 -0.31
N PRO A 34 30.28 -11.68 -1.52
CA PRO A 34 30.38 -13.05 -2.05
C PRO A 34 31.40 -13.93 -1.31
N ALA A 35 32.21 -13.35 -0.42
CA ALA A 35 33.16 -14.05 0.43
C ALA A 35 32.61 -14.34 1.84
N ALA A 36 31.41 -13.84 2.19
CA ALA A 36 30.76 -14.18 3.44
C ALA A 36 30.49 -15.68 3.47
N THR A 37 30.80 -16.32 4.60
CA THR A 37 30.75 -17.78 4.76
C THR A 37 29.33 -18.31 4.90
N GLY A 38 28.35 -17.43 5.08
CA GLY A 38 26.98 -17.80 5.46
C GLY A 38 26.85 -18.18 6.93
N ASP A 39 27.81 -17.80 7.78
CA ASP A 39 27.69 -17.97 9.23
C ASP A 39 26.54 -17.10 9.74
N GLU A 40 25.56 -17.72 10.42
CA GLU A 40 24.35 -17.07 10.93
C GLU A 40 24.66 -15.85 11.82
N ASP A 41 25.78 -15.90 12.56
CA ASP A 41 26.24 -14.82 13.44
C ASP A 41 26.58 -13.53 12.67
N GLU A 42 27.10 -13.62 11.43
CA GLU A 42 27.45 -12.44 10.62
C GLU A 42 26.19 -11.74 10.05
N PHE A 43 25.14 -12.52 9.79
CA PHE A 43 23.85 -12.03 9.31
C PHE A 43 23.04 -11.36 10.43
N GLU A 44 22.92 -12.01 11.60
CA GLU A 44 22.14 -11.50 12.73
C GLU A 44 22.68 -10.16 13.25
N ASP A 45 24.01 -9.97 13.28
CA ASP A 45 24.63 -8.71 13.71
C ASP A 45 24.35 -7.54 12.75
N ASN A 46 24.01 -7.81 11.49
CA ASN A 46 23.78 -6.79 10.46
C ASN A 46 22.32 -6.70 9.99
N LYS A 47 21.41 -7.46 10.57
CA LYS A 47 20.01 -7.52 10.16
C LYS A 47 19.32 -6.15 10.29
N PRO A 48 18.46 -5.75 9.32
CA PRO A 48 17.70 -4.52 9.42
C PRO A 48 16.81 -4.55 10.67
N PRO A 49 16.47 -3.37 11.24
CA PRO A 49 15.43 -3.33 12.26
C PRO A 49 14.14 -3.93 11.71
N SER A 50 13.26 -4.39 12.60
CA SER A 50 11.89 -4.76 12.21
C SER A 50 11.22 -3.59 11.48
N ILE A 51 10.46 -3.88 10.41
CA ILE A 51 9.74 -2.91 9.60
C ILE A 51 8.81 -2.03 10.45
N HIS A 52 8.28 -2.57 11.54
CA HIS A 52 7.44 -1.84 12.51
C HIS A 52 8.20 -0.81 13.35
N LYS A 53 9.53 -0.89 13.37
CA LYS A 53 10.43 0.03 14.08
C LYS A 53 11.11 1.03 13.15
N MET A 54 10.90 0.89 11.85
CA MET A 54 11.41 1.82 10.84
C MET A 54 10.51 3.05 10.76
N GLU A 55 11.11 4.20 10.44
CA GLU A 55 10.36 5.40 10.08
C GLU A 55 9.65 5.21 8.73
N GLU A 56 8.59 5.98 8.47
CA GLU A 56 7.75 5.84 7.27
C GLU A 56 8.55 5.85 5.96
N GLU A 57 9.53 6.75 5.83
CA GLU A 57 10.40 6.81 4.65
C GLU A 57 11.18 5.52 4.42
N GLU A 58 11.73 4.94 5.49
CA GLU A 58 12.49 3.70 5.44
C GLU A 58 11.57 2.49 5.15
N GLN A 59 10.37 2.47 5.73
CA GLN A 59 9.36 1.47 5.42
C GLN A 59 8.98 1.47 3.93
N LEU A 60 8.81 2.66 3.34
CA LEU A 60 8.50 2.81 1.91
C LEU A 60 9.66 2.33 1.04
N GLU A 61 10.91 2.68 1.39
CA GLU A 61 12.09 2.18 0.68
C GLU A 61 12.15 0.66 0.67
N TRP A 62 11.91 0.03 1.82
CA TRP A 62 11.87 -1.43 1.93
C TRP A 62 10.71 -2.05 1.16
N ALA A 63 9.53 -1.44 1.17
CA ALA A 63 8.40 -1.90 0.38
C ALA A 63 8.75 -1.95 -1.13
N TYR A 64 9.41 -0.92 -1.68
CA TYR A 64 9.86 -0.97 -3.08
C TYR A 64 10.89 -2.07 -3.34
N LYS A 65 11.84 -2.29 -2.43
CA LYS A 65 12.83 -3.37 -2.57
C LYS A 65 12.16 -4.74 -2.56
N VAL A 66 11.25 -4.96 -1.62
CA VAL A 66 10.48 -6.21 -1.48
C VAL A 66 9.65 -6.47 -2.73
N LEU A 67 8.90 -5.48 -3.22
CA LEU A 67 8.14 -5.62 -4.47
C LEU A 67 9.05 -5.99 -5.65
N LYS A 68 10.21 -5.34 -5.76
CA LYS A 68 11.17 -5.59 -6.85
C LYS A 68 11.74 -7.00 -6.79
N VAL A 69 12.21 -7.46 -5.63
CA VAL A 69 12.86 -8.77 -5.49
C VAL A 69 11.87 -9.92 -5.67
N ASN A 70 10.61 -9.71 -5.30
CA ASN A 70 9.52 -10.66 -5.55
C ASN A 70 9.00 -10.62 -6.99
N GLU A 71 9.53 -9.74 -7.86
CA GLU A 71 9.01 -9.49 -9.21
C GLU A 71 7.50 -9.16 -9.20
N ALA A 72 7.04 -8.52 -8.12
CA ALA A 72 5.66 -8.16 -7.92
C ALA A 72 5.24 -7.08 -8.93
N ASN A 73 4.04 -7.23 -9.50
CA ASN A 73 3.49 -6.30 -10.47
C ASN A 73 2.10 -5.80 -10.03
N PRO A 74 2.03 -4.99 -8.96
CA PRO A 74 0.78 -4.43 -8.49
C PRO A 74 0.13 -3.55 -9.58
N LYS A 75 -1.19 -3.65 -9.70
CA LYS A 75 -2.01 -2.86 -10.62
C LYS A 75 -2.51 -1.60 -9.91
N HIS A 76 -2.90 -0.60 -10.71
CA HIS A 76 -3.48 0.63 -10.15
C HIS A 76 -4.61 0.26 -9.19
N GLY A 77 -4.58 0.80 -7.97
CA GLY A 77 -5.57 0.54 -6.92
C GLY A 77 -5.35 -0.72 -6.10
N ASP A 78 -4.35 -1.56 -6.41
CA ASP A 78 -3.97 -2.67 -5.52
C ASP A 78 -3.40 -2.15 -4.19
N VAL A 79 -3.43 -3.01 -3.17
CA VAL A 79 -3.07 -2.66 -1.81
C VAL A 79 -1.65 -3.09 -1.51
N ILE A 80 -0.86 -2.16 -0.97
CA ILE A 80 0.45 -2.45 -0.40
C ILE A 80 0.30 -2.36 1.11
N TRP A 81 0.41 -3.50 1.80
CA TRP A 81 0.24 -3.57 3.24
C TRP A 81 1.62 -3.66 3.91
N ILE A 82 2.05 -2.60 4.57
CA ILE A 82 3.41 -2.46 5.09
C ILE A 82 3.39 -2.62 6.60
N GLY A 83 4.00 -3.70 7.10
CA GLY A 83 4.12 -4.03 8.52
C GLY A 83 2.80 -4.41 9.17
N GLY A 84 1.73 -3.63 9.01
CA GLY A 84 0.59 -3.69 9.91
C GLY A 84 1.01 -3.12 11.26
N ASP A 85 1.03 -1.80 11.37
CA ASP A 85 1.10 -1.18 12.68
C ASP A 85 -0.27 -1.34 13.35
N ASP A 86 -0.35 -1.71 14.62
CA ASP A 86 -1.64 -1.74 15.36
C ASP A 86 -2.22 -0.31 15.56
N TYR A 87 -1.89 0.62 14.66
CA TYR A 87 -2.21 2.02 14.64
C TYR A 87 -2.95 2.39 13.33
N ARG A 88 -3.35 3.66 13.19
CA ARG A 88 -4.33 4.14 12.18
C ARG A 88 -4.02 3.60 10.78
N ASN A 89 -5.04 3.00 10.14
CA ASN A 89 -5.00 2.37 8.80
C ASN A 89 -4.22 1.05 8.70
N ASN A 90 -3.62 0.58 9.80
CA ASN A 90 -2.94 -0.71 9.86
C ASN A 90 -1.88 -0.89 8.76
N GLY A 91 -1.05 0.12 8.49
CA GLY A 91 -0.02 0.07 7.44
C GLY A 91 -0.52 -0.05 5.99
N ILE A 92 -1.82 0.17 5.74
CA ILE A 92 -2.41 0.05 4.40
C ILE A 92 -2.03 1.24 3.53
N HIS A 93 -1.56 0.94 2.33
CA HIS A 93 -1.27 1.88 1.26
C HIS A 93 -1.89 1.37 -0.06
N PHE A 94 -1.95 2.23 -1.06
CA PHE A 94 -2.42 1.88 -2.40
C PHE A 94 -1.31 2.06 -3.44
N TRP A 95 -1.37 1.26 -4.49
CA TRP A 95 -0.48 1.38 -5.62
C TRP A 95 -1.05 2.31 -6.69
N ASP A 96 -0.34 3.41 -6.96
CA ASP A 96 -0.58 4.27 -8.10
C ASP A 96 0.31 3.87 -9.28
N ALA A 97 -0.15 2.91 -10.09
CA ALA A 97 0.57 2.48 -11.28
C ALA A 97 0.80 3.60 -12.32
N LYS A 98 0.04 4.70 -12.29
CA LYS A 98 0.24 5.81 -13.25
C LYS A 98 1.52 6.58 -12.96
N ASN A 99 1.83 6.76 -11.68
CA ASN A 99 3.04 7.46 -11.23
C ASN A 99 4.12 6.52 -10.68
N ASN A 100 3.86 5.21 -10.65
CA ASN A 100 4.72 4.19 -10.05
C ASN A 100 5.04 4.52 -8.58
N LYS A 101 3.99 4.78 -7.80
CA LYS A 101 4.10 5.24 -6.41
C LYS A 101 3.19 4.47 -5.45
N ILE A 102 3.72 4.18 -4.27
CA ILE A 102 2.95 3.81 -3.08
C ILE A 102 2.37 5.09 -2.49
N ILE A 103 1.07 5.10 -2.22
CA ILE A 103 0.38 6.24 -1.61
C ILE A 103 -0.37 5.81 -0.34
N PRO A 104 -0.32 6.58 0.76
CA PRO A 104 -1.01 6.22 1.98
C PRO A 104 -2.53 6.32 1.82
N MET A 105 -3.27 5.63 2.71
CA MET A 105 -4.70 5.93 2.89
C MET A 105 -4.89 7.40 3.23
N GLU A 106 -6.02 7.97 2.83
CA GLU A 106 -6.36 9.32 3.25
C GLU A 106 -7.03 9.26 4.63
N THR A 107 -6.52 10.00 5.61
CA THR A 107 -6.94 9.88 7.03
C THR A 107 -7.73 11.06 7.55
N LYS A 108 -7.97 12.05 6.71
CA LYS A 108 -8.48 13.35 7.16
C LYS A 108 -9.99 13.37 7.41
N ILE A 109 -10.74 12.44 6.80
CA ILE A 109 -12.21 12.29 7.01
C ILE A 109 -12.49 11.26 8.10
N ALA A 110 -11.76 10.15 8.08
CA ALA A 110 -11.86 9.08 9.06
C ALA A 110 -10.47 8.78 9.59
N ASP A 111 -10.32 8.76 10.91
CA ASP A 111 -9.07 8.41 11.60
C ASP A 111 -8.56 7.00 11.24
N TYR A 112 -9.41 6.17 10.64
CA TYR A 112 -9.14 4.80 10.23
C TYR A 112 -8.88 4.65 8.71
N GLY A 113 -8.83 5.76 7.98
CA GLY A 113 -8.40 5.78 6.58
C GLY A 113 -9.51 5.50 5.57
N HIS A 114 -9.45 6.18 4.44
CA HIS A 114 -10.30 5.97 3.28
C HIS A 114 -9.49 5.88 1.97
N VAL A 115 -10.13 5.34 0.93
CA VAL A 115 -9.55 5.22 -0.41
C VAL A 115 -9.31 6.63 -0.99
N PRO A 116 -8.08 6.98 -1.41
CA PRO A 116 -7.77 8.29 -1.97
C PRO A 116 -8.66 8.67 -3.16
N LYS A 117 -9.13 9.93 -3.22
CA LYS A 117 -10.03 10.41 -4.30
C LYS A 117 -9.49 10.28 -5.73
N MET A 118 -8.21 10.02 -5.91
CA MET A 118 -7.66 9.82 -7.26
C MET A 118 -8.11 8.51 -7.89
N PHE A 119 -8.66 7.58 -7.10
CA PHE A 119 -9.25 6.35 -7.59
C PHE A 119 -10.74 6.55 -7.89
N ALA A 120 -11.04 6.76 -9.17
CA ALA A 120 -12.42 6.94 -9.64
C ALA A 120 -13.23 5.65 -9.52
N VAL A 121 -14.49 5.78 -9.10
CA VAL A 121 -15.46 4.68 -9.03
C VAL A 121 -16.35 4.72 -10.28
N GLY A 122 -16.60 3.55 -10.88
CA GLY A 122 -17.45 3.43 -12.05
C GLY A 122 -17.20 2.18 -12.88
N LYS A 123 -17.38 2.30 -14.20
CA LYS A 123 -17.29 1.19 -15.17
C LYS A 123 -16.38 1.53 -16.36
N GLY A 124 -15.83 2.73 -16.40
CA GLY A 124 -14.89 3.19 -17.42
C GLY A 124 -13.50 2.58 -17.26
N GLU A 125 -12.65 2.84 -18.25
CA GLU A 125 -11.26 2.42 -18.21
C GLU A 125 -10.50 3.13 -17.10
N GLY A 126 -9.84 2.36 -16.22
CA GLY A 126 -9.13 2.90 -15.06
C GLY A 126 -10.03 3.30 -13.88
N GLU A 127 -11.33 2.98 -13.94
CA GLU A 127 -12.28 3.14 -12.84
C GLU A 127 -12.47 1.83 -12.08
N PHE A 128 -12.89 1.94 -10.82
CA PHE A 128 -13.05 0.81 -9.91
C PHE A 128 -14.51 0.57 -9.57
N SER A 129 -14.87 -0.69 -9.39
CA SER A 129 -16.14 -1.03 -8.74
C SER A 129 -16.17 -0.44 -7.33
N SER A 130 -17.34 -0.02 -6.85
CA SER A 130 -17.53 0.41 -5.46
C SER A 130 -17.21 -0.69 -4.43
N ARG A 131 -17.10 -1.94 -4.89
CA ARG A 131 -16.72 -3.10 -4.07
C ARG A 131 -15.26 -3.54 -4.27
N HIS A 132 -14.46 -2.75 -4.98
CA HIS A 132 -13.12 -3.17 -5.34
C HIS A 132 -12.24 -3.40 -4.12
N TRP A 133 -12.40 -2.60 -3.07
CA TRP A 133 -11.63 -2.67 -1.83
C TRP A 133 -12.36 -3.30 -0.64
N ASP A 134 -13.53 -3.94 -0.85
CA ASP A 134 -14.32 -4.56 0.22
C ASP A 134 -13.45 -5.46 1.12
N GLY A 135 -13.51 -5.24 2.44
CA GLY A 135 -12.75 -6.01 3.43
C GLY A 135 -11.33 -5.52 3.72
N ILE A 136 -10.84 -4.49 3.02
CA ILE A 136 -9.48 -3.93 3.23
C ILE A 136 -9.48 -2.81 4.29
N SER A 137 -10.46 -1.91 4.26
CA SER A 137 -10.66 -0.90 5.32
C SER A 137 -11.96 -1.14 6.08
N TYR A 138 -11.93 -0.94 7.39
CA TYR A 138 -13.10 -0.97 8.27
C TYR A 138 -14.16 0.09 7.88
N TYR A 139 -13.79 1.12 7.11
CA TYR A 139 -14.63 2.28 6.78
C TYR A 139 -14.90 2.46 5.27
N ASN A 140 -14.89 1.39 4.48
CA ASN A 140 -15.37 1.41 3.08
C ASN A 140 -16.86 1.77 2.92
N ASN A 141 -17.53 2.21 3.98
CA ASN A 141 -18.93 2.61 4.01
C ASN A 141 -19.15 4.06 3.57
N LEU A 142 -18.11 4.78 3.13
CA LEU A 142 -18.30 6.11 2.54
C LEU A 142 -19.00 5.96 1.19
N GLU A 143 -20.15 6.60 1.03
CA GLU A 143 -20.83 6.60 -0.27
C GLU A 143 -20.02 7.43 -1.27
N PRO A 144 -19.75 6.90 -2.48
CA PRO A 144 -19.09 7.68 -3.51
C PRO A 144 -19.99 8.85 -3.95
N TYR A 145 -19.39 9.99 -4.30
CA TYR A 145 -20.09 11.17 -4.82
C TYR A 145 -19.78 11.39 -6.31
N TRP A 146 -20.69 12.05 -7.03
CA TRP A 146 -20.50 12.40 -8.43
C TRP A 146 -19.79 13.74 -8.56
N SER A 147 -18.69 13.78 -9.32
CA SER A 147 -18.02 15.03 -9.68
C SER A 147 -18.56 15.55 -11.02
N SER A 148 -19.23 16.71 -10.99
CA SER A 148 -19.71 17.45 -12.17
C SER A 148 -18.57 17.79 -13.14
N LYS A 149 -17.40 18.14 -12.59
CA LYS A 149 -16.20 18.58 -13.32
C LYS A 149 -15.53 17.46 -14.12
N THR A 150 -15.33 16.30 -13.52
CA THR A 150 -14.65 15.16 -14.17
C THR A 150 -15.63 14.15 -14.76
N LYS A 151 -16.93 14.29 -14.48
CA LYS A 151 -18.01 13.38 -14.91
C LYS A 151 -17.76 11.93 -14.48
N GLN A 152 -17.31 11.76 -13.24
CA GLN A 152 -16.94 10.46 -12.64
C GLN A 152 -17.36 10.42 -11.17
N TRP A 153 -17.53 9.22 -10.61
CA TRP A 153 -17.74 9.05 -9.17
C TRP A 153 -16.42 8.91 -8.44
N PHE A 154 -16.34 9.39 -7.19
CA PHE A 154 -15.16 9.29 -6.35
C PHE A 154 -15.55 9.01 -4.90
N TYR A 155 -14.65 8.43 -4.12
CA TYR A 155 -14.78 8.52 -2.67
C TYR A 155 -14.43 9.94 -2.21
N PRO A 156 -15.15 10.48 -1.22
CA PRO A 156 -14.90 11.82 -0.71
C PRO A 156 -13.46 11.96 -0.20
N SER A 157 -12.88 13.13 -0.43
CA SER A 157 -11.62 13.61 0.16
C SER A 157 -11.87 14.96 0.79
N ASN A 158 -10.98 15.42 1.66
CA ASN A 158 -11.17 16.66 2.42
C ASN A 158 -11.74 17.83 1.59
N GLY A 159 -12.83 18.44 2.07
CA GLY A 159 -13.36 19.72 1.59
C GLY A 159 -14.43 19.66 0.49
N GLU A 160 -14.72 18.50 -0.10
CA GLU A 160 -15.76 18.35 -1.14
C GLU A 160 -17.09 17.79 -0.57
N HIS A 161 -17.39 18.14 0.69
CA HIS A 161 -18.74 18.05 1.24
C HIS A 161 -19.53 19.35 1.01
N GLU A 162 -19.14 20.17 0.03
CA GLU A 162 -20.12 21.01 -0.62
C GLU A 162 -20.80 20.13 -1.66
N PRO A 163 -22.09 19.76 -1.50
CA PRO A 163 -22.88 19.59 -2.71
C PRO A 163 -22.61 20.86 -3.54
N ASP A 164 -22.21 20.71 -4.79
CA ASP A 164 -22.44 21.76 -5.77
C ASP A 164 -23.95 22.02 -5.68
N THR A 165 -24.37 22.94 -4.81
CA THR A 165 -25.67 23.56 -4.93
C THR A 165 -25.52 24.36 -6.20
N ASP A 166 -25.81 23.73 -7.32
CA ASP A 166 -26.29 24.39 -8.51
C ASP A 166 -27.56 25.12 -8.07
N SER A 167 -27.36 26.31 -7.52
CA SER A 167 -28.39 27.33 -7.43
C SER A 167 -28.59 27.82 -8.86
N GLU A 168 -29.52 27.17 -9.57
CA GLU A 168 -30.32 27.84 -10.60
C GLU A 168 -31.38 28.74 -9.95
#